data_AF-A0A9P3Q9J2-F1
#
_entry.id   AF-A0A9P3Q9J2-F1
#
_cell.length_a   1.000
_cell.length_b   1.000
_cell.length_c   1.000
_cell.angle_alpha   90.00
_cell.angle_beta   90.00
_cell.angle_gamma   90.00
#
_symmetry.space_group_name_H-M   'P 1'
#
loop_
_entity.id
_entity.type
_entity.pdbx_description
1 polymer ?
#
loop_
_entity_poly.entity_id
_entity_poly.type
_entity_poly.pdbx_seq_one_letter_code
_entity_poly.pdbx_strand_id
1 'polypeptide(L)'
;MNLLVPEHRWGLSGAGFAAKSGWGPGVSGDDYLVRQFGMVPAGSTRLGVALAAEAPKFESGVAVLDQLVEWFIHHLLDLTKMFSDSNLIWRSRTAL
;
A
#
# COMPACT_ATOMS: atom_id res chain seq x y z
N MET A 1 10.97 4.37 -19.75
CA MET A 1 10.13 4.27 -18.54
C MET A 1 8.73 3.95 -19.01
N ASN A 2 8.21 2.75 -18.74
CA ASN A 2 6.88 2.36 -19.20
C ASN A 2 5.84 2.92 -18.23
N LEU A 3 5.02 3.85 -18.72
CA LEU A 3 3.92 4.42 -17.94
C LEU A 3 2.88 3.33 -17.70
N LEU A 4 2.33 3.28 -16.48
CA LEU A 4 1.13 2.50 -16.22
C LEU A 4 0.00 3.04 -17.11
N VAL A 5 -0.77 2.13 -17.73
CA VAL A 5 -2.02 2.53 -18.38
C VAL A 5 -2.95 3.18 -17.35
N PRO A 6 -3.75 4.19 -17.72
CA PRO A 6 -4.53 4.99 -16.78
C PRO A 6 -5.38 4.15 -15.80
N GLU A 7 -5.91 3.02 -16.25
CA GLU A 7 -6.78 2.12 -15.50
C GLU A 7 -6.05 1.38 -14.35
N HIS A 8 -4.71 1.40 -14.35
CA HIS A 8 -3.87 0.83 -13.30
C HIS A 8 -3.20 1.90 -12.40
N ARG A 9 -3.64 3.16 -12.49
CA ARG A 9 -3.14 4.28 -11.67
C ARG A 9 -4.08 4.57 -10.50
N TRP A 10 -3.99 3.76 -9.46
CA TRP A 10 -4.79 3.91 -8.25
C TRP A 10 -3.95 3.52 -7.01
N GLY A 11 -4.37 3.95 -5.84
CA GLY A 11 -3.63 3.80 -4.60
C GLY A 11 -2.25 4.44 -4.67
N LEU A 12 -1.24 3.73 -4.17
CA LEU A 12 0.16 4.15 -4.16
C LEU A 12 0.70 4.45 -5.57
N SER A 13 0.32 3.65 -6.58
CA SER A 13 0.75 3.93 -7.96
C SER A 13 0.07 5.18 -8.53
N GLY A 14 -1.20 5.42 -8.18
CA GLY A 14 -1.92 6.66 -8.50
C GLY A 14 -1.31 7.89 -7.82
N ALA A 15 -0.82 7.74 -6.60
CA ALA A 15 -0.06 8.75 -5.86
C ALA A 15 1.40 8.91 -6.35
N GLY A 16 1.82 8.19 -7.39
CA GLY A 16 3.15 8.32 -8.00
C GLY A 16 4.25 7.50 -7.34
N PHE A 17 3.93 6.60 -6.41
CA PHE A 17 4.90 5.72 -5.78
C PHE A 17 5.16 4.46 -6.61
N ALA A 18 6.37 3.90 -6.45
CA ALA A 18 6.72 2.61 -7.01
C ALA A 18 5.93 1.50 -6.28
N ALA A 19 4.89 0.99 -6.94
CA ALA A 19 3.99 0.00 -6.36
C ALA A 19 3.52 -1.03 -7.39
N LYS A 20 3.22 -2.24 -6.89
CA LYS A 20 2.59 -3.33 -7.63
C LYS A 20 1.21 -3.61 -7.04
N SER A 21 0.22 -3.56 -7.92
CA SER A 21 -1.17 -3.88 -7.61
C SER A 21 -1.54 -5.31 -7.99
N GLY A 22 -2.52 -5.88 -7.28
CA GLY A 22 -3.14 -7.18 -7.56
C GLY A 22 -4.58 -7.20 -7.06
N TRP A 23 -5.44 -7.98 -7.70
CA TRP A 23 -6.86 -8.04 -7.40
C TRP A 23 -7.41 -9.43 -7.78
N GLY A 24 -8.48 -9.88 -7.12
CA GLY A 24 -9.14 -11.16 -7.40
C GLY A 24 -10.24 -11.48 -6.37
N PRO A 25 -10.90 -12.64 -6.47
CA PRO A 25 -11.83 -13.10 -5.45
C PRO A 25 -11.17 -13.09 -4.07
N GLY A 26 -11.86 -12.63 -3.04
CA GLY A 26 -11.39 -12.80 -1.68
C GLY A 26 -11.64 -14.23 -1.19
N VAL A 27 -11.33 -14.48 0.09
CA VAL A 27 -11.23 -15.85 0.62
C VAL A 27 -12.59 -16.53 0.69
N SER A 28 -13.66 -15.76 0.90
CA SER A 28 -15.03 -16.27 0.95
C SER A 28 -15.61 -16.58 -0.44
N GLY A 29 -15.07 -15.95 -1.49
CA GLY A 29 -15.52 -16.09 -2.88
C GLY A 29 -16.67 -15.15 -3.27
N ASP A 30 -17.34 -14.53 -2.31
CA ASP A 30 -18.45 -13.59 -2.53
C ASP A 30 -18.00 -12.12 -2.54
N ASP A 31 -16.73 -11.89 -2.26
CA ASP A 31 -16.07 -10.59 -2.17
C ASP A 31 -14.87 -10.51 -3.12
N TYR A 32 -14.29 -9.31 -3.16
CA TYR A 32 -13.14 -8.96 -3.97
C TYR A 32 -12.02 -8.45 -3.07
N LEU A 33 -10.83 -9.02 -3.19
CA LEU A 33 -9.64 -8.56 -2.51
C LEU A 33 -8.77 -7.74 -3.46
N VAL A 34 -8.66 -6.44 -3.21
CA VAL A 34 -7.75 -5.53 -3.90
C VAL A 34 -6.55 -5.29 -2.99
N ARG A 35 -5.34 -5.48 -3.50
CA ARG A 35 -4.10 -5.40 -2.70
C ARG A 35 -2.99 -4.67 -3.45
N GLN A 36 -2.13 -4.01 -2.69
CA GLN A 36 -1.01 -3.26 -3.24
C GLN A 36 0.20 -3.32 -2.33
N PHE A 37 1.37 -3.48 -2.95
CA PHE A 37 2.67 -3.47 -2.29
C PHE A 37 3.54 -2.39 -2.92
N GLY A 38 4.22 -1.58 -2.12
CA GLY A 38 5.05 -0.50 -2.64
C GLY A 38 6.13 -0.03 -1.70
N MET A 39 7.01 0.82 -2.23
CA MET A 39 8.05 1.50 -1.46
C MET A 39 7.74 3.00 -1.41
N VAL A 40 7.59 3.54 -0.21
CA VAL A 40 7.25 4.96 0.01
C VAL A 40 8.43 5.68 0.67
N PRO A 41 8.94 6.78 0.08
CA PRO A 41 9.96 7.60 0.72
C PRO A 41 9.44 8.27 1.99
N ALA A 42 10.17 8.17 3.10
CA ALA A 42 9.87 8.81 4.37
C ALA A 42 11.15 9.44 4.93
N GLY A 43 11.34 10.74 4.65
CA GLY A 43 12.60 11.44 4.94
C GLY A 43 13.80 10.78 4.25
N SER A 44 14.82 10.40 5.01
CA SER A 44 16.01 9.70 4.51
C SER A 44 15.84 8.18 4.38
N THR A 45 14.66 7.65 4.72
CA THR A 45 14.37 6.21 4.71
C THR A 45 13.32 5.84 3.66
N ARG A 46 13.17 4.54 3.39
CA ARG A 46 12.06 4.02 2.58
C ARG A 46 11.28 3.00 3.39
N LEU A 47 9.96 3.15 3.40
CA LEU A 47 9.06 2.22 4.04
C LEU A 47 8.51 1.24 3.00
N GLY A 48 8.57 -0.06 3.33
CA GLY A 48 7.78 -1.07 2.63
C GLY A 48 6.34 -1.01 3.11
N VAL A 49 5.40 -0.90 2.18
CA VAL A 49 3.97 -0.72 2.46
C VAL A 49 3.19 -1.84 1.80
N ALA A 50 2.30 -2.49 2.56
CA ALA A 50 1.32 -3.46 2.07
C ALA A 50 -0.07 -3.01 2.51
N LEU A 51 -0.97 -2.79 1.56
CA LEU A 51 -2.35 -2.39 1.79
C LEU A 51 -3.29 -3.37 1.09
N ALA A 52 -4.44 -3.63 1.72
CA ALA A 52 -5.48 -4.45 1.15
C ALA A 52 -6.85 -3.92 1.55
N ALA A 53 -7.81 -4.05 0.63
CA ALA A 53 -9.21 -3.76 0.84
C ALA A 53 -10.03 -4.95 0.34
N GLU A 54 -10.90 -5.45 1.22
CA GLU A 54 -11.93 -6.42 0.88
C GLU A 54 -13.24 -5.66 0.64
N ALA A 55 -13.87 -5.88 -0.50
CA ALA A 55 -15.09 -5.18 -0.88
C ALA A 55 -15.94 -6.03 -1.85
N PRO A 56 -17.24 -5.75 -2.00
CA PRO A 56 -18.12 -6.55 -2.87
C PRO A 56 -17.72 -6.55 -4.35
N LYS A 57 -16.97 -5.53 -4.81
CA LYS A 57 -16.52 -5.38 -6.20
C LYS A 57 -15.10 -4.81 -6.26
N PHE A 58 -14.44 -5.02 -7.40
CA PHE A 58 -13.14 -4.46 -7.70
C PHE A 58 -13.12 -2.93 -7.52
N GLU A 59 -14.06 -2.21 -8.12
CA GLU A 59 -14.10 -0.74 -8.10
C GLU A 59 -14.30 -0.20 -6.68
N SER A 60 -15.15 -0.85 -5.89
CA SER A 60 -15.31 -0.49 -4.46
C SER A 60 -14.04 -0.76 -3.66
N GLY A 61 -13.31 -1.84 -3.97
CA GLY A 61 -12.03 -2.12 -3.32
C GLY A 61 -10.95 -1.10 -3.68
N VAL A 62 -10.90 -0.66 -4.94
CA VAL A 62 -10.02 0.43 -5.37
C VAL A 62 -10.36 1.72 -4.62
N ALA A 63 -11.64 2.09 -4.52
CA ALA A 63 -12.06 3.31 -3.81
C ALA A 63 -11.70 3.30 -2.32
N VAL A 64 -11.77 2.14 -1.66
CA VAL A 64 -11.30 1.97 -0.26
C VAL A 64 -9.78 2.09 -0.19
N LEU A 65 -9.07 1.45 -1.13
CA LEU A 65 -7.61 1.50 -1.17
C LEU A 65 -7.09 2.91 -1.41
N ASP A 66 -7.74 3.70 -2.27
CA ASP A 66 -7.42 5.12 -2.49
C ASP A 66 -7.53 5.93 -1.20
N GLN A 67 -8.63 5.76 -0.45
CA GLN A 67 -8.82 6.42 0.85
C GLN A 67 -7.78 6.00 1.88
N LEU A 68 -7.42 4.71 1.93
CA LEU A 68 -6.36 4.22 2.83
C LEU A 68 -5.00 4.83 2.47
N VAL A 69 -4.69 4.97 1.18
CA VAL A 69 -3.46 5.59 0.71
C VAL A 69 -3.42 7.08 1.05
N GLU A 70 -4.53 7.80 0.83
CA GLU A 70 -4.63 9.21 1.21
C GLU A 70 -4.39 9.40 2.72
N TRP A 71 -5.08 8.61 3.55
CA TRP A 71 -4.89 8.64 5.00
C TRP A 71 -3.44 8.32 5.38
N PHE A 72 -2.86 7.28 4.78
CA PHE A 72 -1.48 6.86 5.05
C PHE A 72 -0.47 7.96 4.71
N ILE A 73 -0.61 8.61 3.55
CA ILE A 73 0.29 9.70 3.12
C ILE A 73 0.18 10.88 4.10
N HIS A 74 -1.03 11.25 4.51
CA HIS A 74 -1.24 12.33 5.49
C HIS A 74 -0.56 12.07 6.84
N HIS A 75 -0.42 10.80 7.25
CA HIS A 75 0.17 10.42 8.55
C HIS A 75 1.58 9.82 8.45
N LEU A 76 2.22 9.90 7.27
CA LEU A 76 3.47 9.20 6.99
C LEU A 76 4.61 9.57 7.95
N LEU A 77 4.74 10.86 8.29
CA LEU A 77 5.78 11.35 9.20
C LEU A 77 5.54 10.88 10.65
N ASP A 78 4.28 10.89 11.09
CA ASP A 78 3.91 10.43 12.44
C ASP A 78 4.15 8.93 12.60
N LEU A 79 3.79 8.14 11.59
CA LEU A 79 4.08 6.70 11.54
C LEU A 79 5.58 6.44 11.57
N THR A 80 6.37 7.19 10.81
CA THR A 80 7.83 7.04 10.78
C THR A 80 8.46 7.37 12.13
N LYS A 81 8.00 8.43 12.79
CA LYS A 81 8.42 8.77 14.15
C LYS A 81 8.05 7.66 15.14
N MET A 82 6.82 7.16 15.08
CA MET A 82 6.38 6.03 15.90
C MET A 82 7.28 4.80 15.70
N PHE A 83 7.61 4.43 14.46
CA PHE A 83 8.51 3.29 14.20
C PHE A 83 9.94 3.52 14.66
N SER A 84 10.43 4.77 14.63
CA SER A 84 11.75 5.09 15.18
C SER A 84 11.78 5.02 16.71
N ASP A 85 10.68 5.41 17.35
CA ASP A 85 10.56 5.45 18.82
C ASP A 85 10.17 4.09 19.41
N SER A 86 9.59 3.20 18.60
CA SER A 86 9.21 1.85 19.00
C SER A 86 10.34 0.86 18.69
N ASN A 87 10.67 -0.05 19.62
CA ASN A 87 11.46 -1.26 19.32
C ASN A 87 10.75 -2.25 18.35
N LEU A 88 9.73 -1.80 17.63
CA LEU A 88 8.88 -2.52 16.68
C LEU A 88 9.35 -2.35 15.22
N ILE A 89 10.62 -1.98 15.00
CA ILE A 89 11.24 -2.16 13.70
C ILE A 89 11.43 -3.66 13.51
N TRP A 90 10.62 -4.29 12.64
CA TRP A 90 10.94 -5.61 12.11
C TRP A 90 12.22 -5.48 11.26
N ARG A 91 13.38 -5.57 11.92
CA ARG A 91 14.66 -5.73 11.24
C ARG A 91 14.67 -7.14 10.71
N SER A 92 14.63 -7.32 9.39
CA SER A 92 14.96 -8.61 8.79
C SER A 92 16.35 -8.99 9.30
N ARG A 93 16.43 -9.97 10.21
CA ARG A 93 17.70 -10.66 10.44
C ARG A 93 17.96 -11.45 9.17
N THR A 94 18.77 -10.90 8.28
CA THR A 94 19.45 -11.71 7.28
C THR A 94 20.29 -12.70 8.07
N ALA A 95 19.82 -13.94 8.17
CA ALA A 95 20.66 -15.04 8.61
C ALA A 95 21.72 -15.23 7.52
N LEU A 96 22.97 -14.90 7.86
CA LEU A 96 24.15 -15.47 7.24
C LEU A 96 24.68 -16.55 8.19
#